data_AF-A0A382X5J0-F1
#
_entry.id   AF-A0A382X5J0-F1
#
_cell.length_a   1.000
_cell.length_b   1.000
_cell.length_c   1.000
_cell.angle_alpha   90.00
_cell.angle_beta   90.00
_cell.angle_gamma   90.00
#
_symmetry.space_group_name_H-M   'P 1'
#
loop_
_entity.id
_entity.type
_entity.pdbx_description
1 polymer ?
#
loop_
_entity_poly.entity_id
_entity_poly.type
_entity_poly.pdbx_seq_one_letter_code
_entity_poly.pdbx_strand_id
1 'polypeptide(L)'
;DYIAWVDRYKLPEEEDKKRRTEIAAVIERTNEWIAKVPQTFKAVDVVMNDGLQKMAEATAGKPFQIGVFVDKKSGYTLAKPGIIDVNVKATGRENNKAKLGVHAKDQRFRIEATGKAYFEESNVPEDECDLLNINLKLNAEGCKQRDVISFTVIVSEMKDGMEIDRRGVSTVIHIV
;
A
#
# COMPACT_ATOMS: atom_id res chain seq x y z
N ASP A 1 4.76 -16.05 -11.44
CA ASP A 1 3.82 -15.49 -12.40
C ASP A 1 2.50 -15.20 -11.68
N TYR A 2 2.12 -13.93 -11.55
CA TYR A 2 0.89 -13.51 -10.87
C TYR A 2 -0.37 -13.82 -11.69
N ILE A 3 -0.26 -13.87 -13.02
CA ILE A 3 -1.37 -14.24 -13.90
C ILE A 3 -1.73 -15.71 -13.68
N ALA A 4 -0.73 -16.57 -13.57
CA ALA A 4 -0.92 -17.99 -13.24
C ALA A 4 -1.57 -18.22 -11.87
N TRP A 5 -1.46 -17.28 -10.92
CA TRP A 5 -2.19 -17.36 -9.65
C TRP A 5 -3.68 -17.02 -9.82
N VAL A 6 -4.02 -16.08 -10.69
CA VAL A 6 -5.42 -15.76 -11.02
C VAL A 6 -6.11 -16.99 -11.62
N ASP A 7 -5.44 -17.71 -12.53
CA ASP A 7 -5.97 -18.95 -13.14
C ASP A 7 -6.34 -20.01 -12.08
N ARG A 8 -5.55 -20.13 -11.01
CA ARG A 8 -5.78 -21.11 -9.93
C ARG A 8 -7.02 -20.81 -9.12
N TYR A 9 -7.41 -19.54 -9.00
CA TYR A 9 -8.55 -19.14 -8.19
C TYR A 9 -9.89 -19.46 -8.85
N LYS A 10 -9.93 -19.78 -10.16
CA LYS A 10 -11.16 -20.11 -10.90
C LYS A 10 -12.27 -19.10 -10.61
N LEU A 11 -11.93 -17.82 -10.70
CA LEU A 11 -12.81 -16.71 -10.35
C LEU A 11 -13.94 -16.56 -11.37
N PRO A 12 -15.05 -15.90 -10.99
CA PRO A 12 -16.03 -15.42 -11.96
C PRO A 12 -15.36 -14.55 -13.01
N GLU A 13 -15.85 -14.62 -14.26
CA GLU A 13 -15.23 -13.98 -15.43
C GLU A 13 -14.95 -12.48 -15.22
N GLU A 14 -15.90 -11.74 -14.64
CA GLU A 14 -15.74 -10.32 -14.38
C GLU A 14 -14.62 -10.01 -13.37
N GLU A 15 -14.51 -10.80 -12.31
CA GLU A 15 -13.47 -10.61 -11.29
C GLU A 15 -12.10 -11.06 -11.82
N ASP A 16 -12.04 -12.14 -12.60
CA ASP A 16 -10.83 -12.58 -13.30
C ASP A 16 -10.31 -11.48 -14.23
N LYS A 17 -11.17 -10.97 -15.12
CA LYS A 17 -10.85 -9.89 -16.05
C LYS A 17 -10.37 -8.65 -15.32
N LYS A 18 -11.07 -8.23 -14.27
CA LYS A 18 -10.69 -7.09 -13.43
C LYS A 18 -9.29 -7.26 -12.84
N ARG A 19 -8.99 -8.40 -12.21
CA ARG A 19 -7.67 -8.65 -11.61
C ARG A 19 -6.55 -8.64 -12.65
N ARG A 20 -6.77 -9.23 -13.83
CA ARG A 20 -5.78 -9.18 -14.92
C ARG A 20 -5.53 -7.76 -15.41
N THR A 21 -6.58 -6.96 -15.57
CA THR A 21 -6.44 -5.54 -15.96
C THR A 21 -5.68 -4.76 -14.90
N GLU A 22 -5.97 -4.97 -13.61
CA GLU A 22 -5.25 -4.32 -12.51
C GLU A 22 -3.76 -4.72 -12.49
N ILE A 23 -3.44 -6.01 -12.65
CA ILE A 23 -2.06 -6.49 -12.74
C ILE A 23 -1.32 -5.85 -13.92
N ALA A 24 -1.95 -5.82 -15.11
CA ALA A 24 -1.35 -5.22 -16.30
C ALA A 24 -1.08 -3.71 -16.10
N ALA A 25 -2.03 -2.98 -15.52
CA ALA A 25 -1.85 -1.57 -15.20
C ALA A 25 -0.73 -1.32 -14.19
N VAL A 26 -0.57 -2.20 -13.19
CA VAL A 26 0.56 -2.14 -12.25
C VAL A 26 1.87 -2.35 -12.97
N ILE A 27 1.98 -3.34 -13.86
CA ILE A 27 3.20 -3.61 -14.65
C ILE A 27 3.57 -2.39 -15.48
N GLU A 28 2.62 -1.87 -16.26
CA GLU A 28 2.82 -0.68 -17.10
C GLU A 28 3.33 0.49 -16.26
N ARG A 29 2.61 0.82 -15.18
CA ARG A 29 2.96 1.97 -14.34
C ARG A 29 4.28 1.81 -13.59
N THR A 30 4.60 0.60 -13.12
CA THR A 30 5.88 0.29 -12.48
C THR A 30 7.02 0.49 -13.47
N ASN A 31 6.88 -0.01 -14.69
CA ASN A 31 7.90 0.13 -15.75
C ASN A 31 8.12 1.61 -16.11
N GLU A 32 7.06 2.40 -16.23
CA GLU A 32 7.18 3.85 -16.44
C GLU A 32 7.97 4.53 -15.31
N TRP A 33 7.72 4.13 -14.06
CA TRP A 33 8.41 4.66 -12.90
C TRP A 33 9.87 4.26 -12.88
N ILE A 34 10.19 2.98 -13.09
CA ILE A 34 11.56 2.47 -13.17
C ILE A 34 12.36 3.23 -14.25
N ALA A 35 11.74 3.56 -15.38
CA ALA A 35 12.41 4.29 -16.45
C ALA A 35 12.68 5.78 -16.15
N LYS A 36 11.92 6.41 -15.25
CA LYS A 36 11.90 7.89 -15.11
C LYS A 36 12.34 8.41 -13.74
N VAL A 37 12.13 7.62 -12.68
CA VAL A 37 12.26 8.07 -11.29
C VAL A 37 13.63 7.70 -10.69
N PRO A 38 13.97 6.41 -10.56
CA PRO A 38 15.18 6.00 -9.85
C PRO A 38 16.44 6.38 -10.62
N GLN A 39 17.46 6.84 -9.90
CA GLN A 39 18.79 7.14 -10.46
C GLN A 39 19.89 6.21 -9.91
N THR A 40 19.52 5.25 -9.05
CA THR A 40 20.43 4.29 -8.44
C THR A 40 19.81 2.90 -8.47
N PHE A 41 20.63 1.86 -8.44
CA PHE A 41 20.14 0.47 -8.36
C PHE A 41 19.25 0.24 -7.15
N LYS A 42 19.63 0.78 -5.98
CA LYS A 42 18.78 0.71 -4.77
C LYS A 42 17.39 1.33 -5.00
N ALA A 43 17.31 2.46 -5.70
CA ALA A 43 16.03 3.08 -6.01
C ALA A 43 15.19 2.22 -6.99
N VAL A 44 15.85 1.58 -7.97
CA VAL A 44 15.20 0.62 -8.88
C VAL A 44 14.63 -0.55 -8.07
N ASP A 45 15.39 -1.11 -7.14
CA ASP A 45 14.96 -2.22 -6.29
C ASP A 45 13.72 -1.85 -5.47
N VAL A 46 13.69 -0.66 -4.85
CA VAL A 46 12.53 -0.17 -4.07
C VAL A 46 11.27 -0.10 -4.95
N VAL A 47 11.37 0.51 -6.14
CA VAL A 47 10.23 0.66 -7.06
C VAL A 47 9.77 -0.71 -7.59
N MET A 48 10.71 -1.59 -7.92
CA MET A 48 10.42 -2.95 -8.40
C MET A 48 9.73 -3.79 -7.32
N ASN A 49 10.24 -3.76 -6.09
CA ASN A 49 9.67 -4.47 -4.95
C ASN A 49 8.27 -3.95 -4.60
N ASP A 50 8.03 -2.64 -4.73
CA ASP A 50 6.71 -2.04 -4.60
C ASP A 50 5.75 -2.51 -5.71
N GLY A 51 6.18 -2.52 -6.97
CA GLY A 51 5.39 -3.04 -8.08
C GLY A 51 5.03 -4.52 -7.91
N LEU A 52 5.97 -5.34 -7.43
CA LEU A 52 5.72 -6.75 -7.07
C LEU A 52 4.65 -6.90 -5.99
N GLN A 53 4.66 -6.04 -4.97
CA GLN A 53 3.62 -6.03 -3.94
C GLN A 53 2.26 -5.64 -4.51
N LYS A 54 2.19 -4.59 -5.31
CA LYS A 54 0.93 -4.14 -5.95
C LYS A 54 0.33 -5.22 -6.84
N MET A 55 1.16 -6.00 -7.55
CA MET A 55 0.68 -7.16 -8.30
C MET A 55 0.10 -8.22 -7.37
N ALA A 56 0.75 -8.52 -6.24
CA ALA A 56 0.19 -9.44 -5.24
C ALA A 56 -1.14 -8.94 -4.67
N GLU A 57 -1.27 -7.64 -4.41
CA GLU A 57 -2.51 -6.99 -3.95
C GLU A 57 -3.63 -7.15 -4.98
N ALA A 58 -3.35 -6.87 -6.25
CA ALA A 58 -4.31 -7.04 -7.35
C ALA A 58 -4.71 -8.51 -7.54
N THR A 59 -3.75 -9.44 -7.46
CA THR A 59 -4.01 -10.89 -7.52
C THR A 59 -4.88 -11.36 -6.36
N ALA A 60 -4.67 -10.87 -5.14
CA ALA A 60 -5.48 -11.20 -3.97
C ALA A 60 -6.88 -10.58 -4.01
N GLY A 61 -7.03 -9.45 -4.72
CA GLY A 61 -8.26 -8.68 -4.82
C GLY A 61 -8.57 -7.88 -3.54
N LYS A 62 -9.58 -7.03 -3.62
CA LYS A 62 -10.00 -6.12 -2.53
C LYS A 62 -11.40 -6.51 -2.05
N PRO A 63 -11.53 -7.44 -1.09
CA PRO A 63 -12.82 -7.91 -0.59
C PRO A 63 -13.60 -6.83 0.17
N PHE A 64 -12.91 -5.87 0.78
CA PHE A 64 -13.48 -4.69 1.42
C PHE A 64 -12.77 -3.43 0.92
N GLN A 65 -13.36 -2.27 1.17
CA GLN A 65 -12.85 -1.00 0.66
C GLN A 65 -11.66 -0.53 1.49
N ILE A 66 -10.52 -0.32 0.83
CA ILE A 66 -9.28 0.21 1.43
C ILE A 66 -8.62 1.20 0.47
N GLY A 67 -8.17 2.32 1.02
CA GLY A 67 -7.42 3.35 0.29
C GLY A 67 -6.34 3.97 1.17
N VAL A 68 -5.17 4.15 0.58
CA VAL A 68 -4.01 4.82 1.19
C VAL A 68 -3.62 5.96 0.27
N PHE A 69 -3.57 7.18 0.81
CA PHE A 69 -3.42 8.40 0.02
C PHE A 69 -2.33 9.31 0.57
N VAL A 70 -1.47 9.77 -0.33
CA VAL A 70 -0.50 10.84 -0.09
C VAL A 70 -0.82 11.94 -1.08
N ASP A 71 -1.11 13.14 -0.59
CA ASP A 71 -1.57 14.27 -1.42
C ASP A 71 -2.72 13.87 -2.37
N LYS A 72 -3.73 13.17 -1.81
CA LYS A 72 -4.92 12.67 -2.53
C LYS A 72 -4.63 11.65 -3.65
N LYS A 73 -3.38 11.22 -3.83
CA LYS A 73 -2.98 10.20 -4.80
C LYS A 73 -2.68 8.88 -4.09
N SER A 74 -2.95 7.76 -4.75
CA SER A 74 -2.70 6.42 -4.23
C SER A 74 -1.69 5.66 -5.09
N GLY A 75 -0.97 4.72 -4.49
CA GLY A 75 -0.10 3.78 -5.19
C GLY A 75 1.24 4.38 -5.64
N TYR A 76 1.21 5.42 -6.47
CA TYR A 76 2.40 6.11 -6.99
C TYR A 76 2.25 7.62 -6.80
N THR A 77 3.12 8.25 -6.02
CA THR A 77 2.95 9.65 -5.63
C THR A 77 4.26 10.42 -5.52
N LEU A 78 4.15 11.75 -5.40
CA LEU A 78 5.29 12.65 -5.24
C LEU A 78 5.12 13.40 -3.93
N ALA A 79 6.22 13.66 -3.23
CA ALA A 79 6.21 14.50 -2.04
C ALA A 79 7.53 15.25 -1.91
N LYS A 80 7.53 16.34 -1.14
CA LYS A 80 8.76 17.00 -0.72
C LYS A 80 9.34 16.27 0.51
N PRO A 81 10.65 16.41 0.80
CA PRO A 81 11.19 16.02 2.10
C PRO A 81 10.44 16.70 3.25
N GLY A 82 10.34 16.03 4.39
CA GLY A 82 9.63 16.53 5.57
C GLY A 82 8.68 15.49 6.17
N ILE A 83 7.72 15.96 6.97
CA ILE A 83 6.61 15.14 7.44
C ILE A 83 5.57 15.03 6.31
N ILE A 84 5.28 13.80 5.90
CA ILE A 84 4.32 13.49 4.83
C ILE A 84 3.06 12.91 5.47
N ASP A 85 1.92 13.55 5.19
CA ASP A 85 0.61 13.08 5.62
C ASP A 85 0.13 11.90 4.76
N VAL A 86 -0.09 10.76 5.41
CA VAL A 86 -0.61 9.53 4.80
C VAL A 86 -2.02 9.28 5.33
N ASN A 87 -3.02 9.45 4.47
CA ASN A 87 -4.42 9.27 4.82
C ASN A 87 -4.84 7.84 4.49
N VAL A 88 -5.32 7.11 5.49
CA VAL A 88 -5.81 5.73 5.32
C VAL A 88 -7.31 5.73 5.56
N LYS A 89 -8.05 5.21 4.58
CA LYS A 89 -9.50 5.07 4.65
C LYS A 89 -9.90 3.63 4.39
N ALA A 90 -10.79 3.09 5.20
CA ALA A 90 -11.32 1.76 4.97
C ALA A 90 -12.72 1.57 5.57
N THR A 91 -13.49 0.68 4.95
CA THR A 91 -14.82 0.28 5.38
C THR A 91 -14.97 -1.23 5.15
N GLY A 92 -15.42 -1.95 6.17
CA GLY A 92 -15.73 -3.38 6.07
C GLY A 92 -16.99 -3.65 5.23
N ARG A 93 -17.19 -4.90 4.85
CA ARG A 93 -18.42 -5.37 4.17
C ARG A 93 -19.56 -5.48 5.18
N GLU A 94 -20.80 -5.25 4.75
CA GLU A 94 -22.00 -5.68 5.50
C GLU A 94 -22.01 -5.29 7.00
N ASN A 95 -21.55 -4.08 7.34
CA ASN A 95 -21.39 -3.53 8.70
C ASN A 95 -20.24 -4.11 9.54
N ASN A 96 -19.34 -4.89 8.95
CA ASN A 96 -18.08 -5.24 9.58
C ASN A 96 -17.24 -3.98 9.80
N LYS A 97 -16.43 -3.99 10.86
CA LYS A 97 -15.55 -2.88 11.20
C LYS A 97 -14.22 -3.01 10.48
N ALA A 98 -13.51 -1.90 10.36
CA ALA A 98 -12.13 -1.84 9.89
C ALA A 98 -11.20 -1.47 11.05
N LYS A 99 -10.02 -2.08 11.08
CA LYS A 99 -8.98 -1.80 12.07
C LYS A 99 -7.63 -1.72 11.39
N LEU A 100 -6.78 -0.79 11.82
CA LEU A 100 -5.40 -0.74 11.36
C LEU A 100 -4.67 -1.99 11.84
N GLY A 101 -4.07 -2.73 10.91
CA GLY A 101 -3.36 -3.98 11.20
C GLY A 101 -1.86 -3.79 11.41
N VAL A 102 -1.19 -4.91 11.68
CA VAL A 102 0.27 -5.00 11.81
C VAL A 102 0.86 -5.80 10.65
N HIS A 103 1.97 -5.34 10.09
CA HIS A 103 2.64 -6.02 8.97
C HIS A 103 3.29 -7.33 9.41
N ALA A 104 4.10 -7.28 10.47
CA ALA A 104 4.71 -8.43 11.15
C ALA A 104 4.75 -8.16 12.65
N LYS A 105 5.01 -9.19 13.49
CA LYS A 105 4.89 -9.17 14.96
C LYS A 105 5.08 -7.79 15.62
N ASP A 106 6.27 -7.20 15.47
CA ASP A 106 6.65 -5.92 16.09
C ASP A 106 6.79 -4.77 15.08
N GLN A 107 6.30 -4.98 13.84
CA GLN A 107 6.42 -4.04 12.74
C GLN A 107 5.03 -3.71 12.19
N ARG A 108 4.53 -2.51 12.50
CA ARG A 108 3.22 -2.06 12.03
C ARG A 108 3.23 -1.81 10.52
N PHE A 109 4.27 -1.16 10.01
CA PHE A 109 4.43 -0.81 8.60
C PHE A 109 5.67 -1.46 7.99
N ARG A 110 5.53 -2.03 6.78
CA ARG A 110 6.70 -2.31 5.95
C ARG A 110 7.15 -1.00 5.32
N ILE A 111 8.42 -0.66 5.41
CA ILE A 111 9.02 0.50 4.74
C ILE A 111 10.32 0.07 4.08
N GLU A 112 10.51 0.50 2.85
CA GLU A 112 11.74 0.33 2.08
C GLU A 112 12.09 1.68 1.47
N ALA A 113 13.28 2.20 1.74
CA ALA A 113 13.65 3.55 1.31
C ALA A 113 15.13 3.66 0.92
N THR A 114 15.41 4.56 -0.01
CA THR A 114 16.79 4.94 -0.35
C THR A 114 17.40 5.82 0.74
N GLY A 115 16.63 6.77 1.27
CA GLY A 115 16.96 7.64 2.41
C GLY A 115 16.43 7.13 3.76
N LYS A 116 16.40 8.01 4.77
CA LYS A 116 15.83 7.69 6.10
C LYS A 116 14.36 8.09 6.16
N ALA A 117 13.47 7.11 6.31
CA ALA A 117 12.04 7.34 6.48
C ALA A 117 11.43 6.37 7.50
N TYR A 118 10.48 6.84 8.31
CA TYR A 118 9.76 6.03 9.31
C TYR A 118 8.41 6.67 9.67
N PHE A 119 7.46 5.88 10.15
CA PHE A 119 6.18 6.39 10.67
C PHE A 119 6.31 6.81 12.14
N GLU A 120 5.67 7.92 12.50
CA GLU A 120 5.44 8.26 13.91
C GLU A 120 4.30 7.39 14.46
N GLU A 121 4.60 6.51 15.43
CA GLU A 121 3.65 5.52 15.93
C GLU A 121 2.99 5.87 17.29
N SER A 122 3.32 7.03 17.87
CA SER A 122 2.91 7.39 19.24
C SER A 122 1.41 7.56 19.46
N ASN A 123 0.64 7.86 18.40
CA ASN A 123 -0.80 8.12 18.47
C ASN A 123 -1.60 7.33 17.43
N VAL A 124 -1.11 6.14 17.08
CA VAL A 124 -1.79 5.31 16.08
C VAL A 124 -2.96 4.58 16.75
N PRO A 125 -4.20 4.72 16.23
CA PRO A 125 -5.37 4.11 16.85
C PRO A 125 -5.34 2.58 16.74
N GLU A 126 -5.86 1.91 17.77
CA GLU A 126 -5.95 0.45 17.84
C GLU A 126 -7.39 -0.06 17.87
N ASP A 127 -8.35 0.85 17.90
CA ASP A 127 -9.77 0.54 17.94
C ASP A 127 -10.32 0.07 16.59
N GLU A 128 -11.43 -0.65 16.66
CA GLU A 128 -12.22 -1.00 15.48
C GLU A 128 -13.18 0.14 15.14
N CYS A 129 -13.24 0.53 13.87
CA CYS A 129 -14.05 1.63 13.39
C CYS A 129 -15.03 1.16 12.31
N ASP A 130 -16.27 1.67 12.32
CA ASP A 130 -17.22 1.44 11.22
C ASP A 130 -16.69 2.08 9.92
N LEU A 131 -16.11 3.28 10.05
CA LEU A 131 -15.35 3.96 9.00
C LEU A 131 -13.96 4.31 9.56
N LEU A 132 -12.94 3.57 9.13
CA LEU A 132 -11.56 3.92 9.44
C LEU A 132 -11.18 5.13 8.58
N ASN A 133 -10.79 6.23 9.21
CA ASN A 133 -10.26 7.42 8.56
C ASN A 133 -9.16 8.01 9.44
N ILE A 134 -7.93 7.62 9.16
CA ILE A 134 -6.77 7.96 9.99
C ILE A 134 -5.75 8.73 9.16
N ASN A 135 -5.02 9.61 9.84
CA ASN A 135 -3.90 10.33 9.26
C ASN A 135 -2.62 9.88 9.98
N LEU A 136 -1.76 9.19 9.24
CA LEU A 136 -0.44 8.74 9.69
C LEU A 136 0.60 9.75 9.24
N LYS A 137 1.63 9.95 10.06
CA LYS A 137 2.75 10.85 9.75
C LYS A 137 3.98 10.04 9.37
N LEU A 138 4.38 10.13 8.10
CA LEU A 138 5.63 9.56 7.61
C LEU A 138 6.72 10.63 7.71
N ASN A 139 7.68 10.46 8.63
CA ASN A 139 8.85 11.32 8.69
C ASN A 139 9.82 10.94 7.57
N ALA A 140 10.04 11.87 6.65
CA ALA A 140 11.00 11.79 5.54
C ALA A 140 11.96 13.00 5.54
N GLU A 141 12.24 13.59 6.72
CA GLU A 141 13.17 14.73 6.86
C GLU A 141 14.61 14.34 6.50
N GLY A 142 14.96 13.06 6.71
CA GLY A 142 16.25 12.50 6.32
C GLY A 142 16.37 12.10 4.86
N CYS A 143 15.32 12.33 4.04
CA CYS A 143 15.34 12.09 2.61
C CYS A 143 15.79 13.32 1.83
N LYS A 144 16.39 13.09 0.67
CA LYS A 144 16.81 14.11 -0.29
C LYS A 144 16.02 13.97 -1.58
N GLN A 145 16.08 14.99 -2.42
CA GLN A 145 15.55 14.92 -3.77
C GLN A 145 16.07 13.66 -4.49
N ARG A 146 15.18 12.98 -5.24
CA ARG A 146 15.38 11.68 -5.90
C ARG A 146 15.34 10.46 -4.99
N ASP A 147 15.22 10.63 -3.67
CA ASP A 147 14.94 9.47 -2.83
C ASP A 147 13.58 8.86 -3.16
N VAL A 148 13.50 7.55 -2.96
CA VAL A 148 12.28 6.78 -3.13
C VAL A 148 11.95 6.10 -1.80
N ILE A 149 10.67 6.13 -1.43
CA ILE A 149 10.13 5.47 -0.25
C ILE A 149 8.96 4.60 -0.70
N SER A 150 9.01 3.29 -0.48
CA SER A 150 7.85 2.41 -0.52
C SER A 150 7.42 2.07 0.90
N PHE A 151 6.12 2.07 1.15
CA PHE A 151 5.57 1.57 2.39
C PHE A 151 4.26 0.82 2.17
N THR A 152 3.92 -0.06 3.10
CA THR A 152 2.67 -0.85 3.06
C THR A 152 1.90 -0.69 4.35
N VAL A 153 0.63 -0.29 4.22
CA VAL A 153 -0.33 -0.23 5.32
C VAL A 153 -1.21 -1.47 5.29
N ILE A 154 -1.36 -2.14 6.42
CA ILE A 154 -2.31 -3.25 6.58
C ILE A 154 -3.59 -2.72 7.22
N VAL A 155 -4.74 -3.10 6.68
CA VAL A 155 -6.03 -2.96 7.35
C VAL A 155 -6.67 -4.34 7.45
N SER A 156 -7.29 -4.59 8.59
CA SER A 156 -8.04 -5.81 8.90
C SER A 156 -9.53 -5.51 8.91
N GLU A 157 -10.31 -6.41 8.34
CA GLU A 157 -11.76 -6.44 8.48
C GLU A 157 -12.12 -7.27 9.71
N MET A 158 -12.90 -6.69 10.60
CA MET A 158 -13.23 -7.24 11.91
C MET A 158 -14.73 -7.54 11.99
N LYS A 159 -15.06 -8.73 12.47
CA LYS A 159 -16.43 -9.14 12.78
C LYS A 159 -16.47 -9.72 14.19
N ASP A 160 -17.30 -9.15 15.05
CA ASP A 160 -17.48 -9.59 16.44
C ASP A 160 -16.15 -9.71 17.22
N GLY A 161 -15.21 -8.77 16.99
CA GLY A 161 -13.89 -8.76 17.62
C GLY A 161 -12.86 -9.72 17.01
N MET A 162 -13.20 -10.44 15.94
CA MET A 162 -12.32 -11.36 15.24
C MET A 162 -11.92 -10.82 13.86
N GLU A 163 -10.63 -10.93 13.52
CA GLU A 163 -10.15 -10.67 12.16
C GLU A 163 -10.66 -11.75 11.22
N ILE A 164 -11.48 -11.35 10.23
CA ILE A 164 -12.02 -12.26 9.22
C ILE A 164 -11.29 -12.11 7.87
N ASP A 165 -10.66 -10.97 7.64
CA ASP A 165 -9.92 -10.69 6.42
C ASP A 165 -8.86 -9.60 6.68
N ARG A 166 -7.80 -9.58 5.86
CA ARG A 166 -6.74 -8.56 5.95
C ARG A 166 -6.19 -8.22 4.58
N ARG A 167 -5.93 -6.94 4.34
CA ARG A 167 -5.33 -6.46 3.08
C ARG A 167 -4.23 -5.45 3.33
N GLY A 168 -3.14 -5.59 2.58
CA GLY A 168 -2.10 -4.59 2.48
C GLY A 168 -2.35 -3.68 1.28
N VAL A 169 -2.04 -2.39 1.43
CA VAL A 169 -1.96 -1.46 0.30
C VAL A 169 -0.63 -0.74 0.38
N SER A 170 0.20 -0.96 -0.65
CA SER A 170 1.50 -0.33 -0.79
C SER A 170 1.40 1.01 -1.51
N THR A 171 2.31 1.93 -1.18
CA THR A 171 2.47 3.22 -1.85
C THR A 171 3.95 3.51 -2.02
N VAL A 172 4.35 3.91 -3.23
CA VAL A 172 5.68 4.43 -3.53
C VAL A 172 5.64 5.94 -3.72
N ILE A 173 6.56 6.63 -3.04
CA ILE A 173 6.77 8.08 -3.06
C ILE A 173 8.12 8.35 -3.71
N HIS A 174 8.13 9.26 -4.68
CA HIS A 174 9.36 9.90 -5.16
C HIS A 174 9.50 11.28 -4.54
N ILE A 175 10.64 11.53 -3.90
CA ILE A 175 10.96 12.78 -3.24
C ILE A 175 11.44 13.79 -4.28
N VAL A 176 10.70 14.88 -4.45
CA VAL A 176 10.93 15.93 -5.47
C VAL A 176 11.47 17.23 -4.93
#